data_AF-A0A7V9MW41-F1
#
_entry.id   AF-A0A7V9MW41-F1
#
_cell.length_a   1.000
_cell.length_b   1.000
_cell.length_c   1.000
_cell.angle_alpha   90.00
_cell.angle_beta   90.00
_cell.angle_gamma   90.00
#
_symmetry.space_group_name_H-M   'P 1'
#
loop_
_entity.id
_entity.type
_entity.pdbx_description
1 polymer ?
#
loop_
_entity_poly.entity_id
_entity_poly.type
_entity_poly.pdbx_seq_one_letter_code
_entity_poly.pdbx_strand_id
1 'polypeptide(L)'
;MAASQKLSYLLQLADQGPALRAALAEEVAELLTQWPSDYPDSMRGVCEALLAKAARDVDAATRARLRVQLYSDPDLAGRVLPRESMTQALIETARRGEGLADTLAQSLGVDDKMAIQILDDETGAALAVACKGANIERAAFSALALLTRPGRDRIHAFAVLDAFDNVPMSEATRVLRGWRENQAAA
;
A
#
# COMPACT_ATOMS: atom_id res chain seq x y z
N MET A 1 10.29 35.03 0.40
CA MET A 1 11.39 34.45 -0.39
C MET A 1 11.04 34.60 -1.86
N ALA A 2 12.01 34.90 -2.72
CA ALA A 2 11.74 34.95 -4.16
C ALA A 2 11.43 33.54 -4.70
N ALA A 3 10.50 33.45 -5.65
CA ALA A 3 10.03 32.21 -6.27
C ALA A 3 11.17 31.26 -6.70
N SER A 4 12.22 31.82 -7.30
CA SER A 4 13.37 31.04 -7.78
C SER A 4 14.19 30.43 -6.63
N GLN A 5 14.29 31.11 -5.49
CA GLN A 5 15.01 30.60 -4.31
C GLN A 5 14.28 29.41 -3.67
N LYS A 6 12.94 29.46 -3.60
CA LYS A 6 12.15 28.32 -3.08
C LYS A 6 12.31 27.10 -4.00
N LEU A 7 12.34 27.30 -5.32
CA LEU A 7 12.50 26.21 -6.29
C LEU A 7 13.90 25.56 -6.23
N SER A 8 14.96 26.37 -6.18
CA SER A 8 16.33 25.87 -6.02
C SER A 8 16.51 25.09 -4.72
N TYR A 9 15.86 25.54 -3.65
CA TYR A 9 15.85 24.84 -2.36
C TYR A 9 15.14 23.48 -2.44
N LEU A 10 13.98 23.39 -3.11
CA LEU A 10 13.25 22.14 -3.30
C LEU A 10 14.04 21.13 -4.16
N LEU A 11 14.76 21.60 -5.19
CA LEU A 11 15.63 20.75 -5.99
C LEU A 11 16.86 20.26 -5.20
N GLN A 12 17.46 21.11 -4.36
CA GLN A 12 18.53 20.70 -3.45
C GLN A 12 18.05 19.67 -2.43
N LEU A 13 16.85 19.83 -1.87
CA LEU A 13 16.23 18.86 -0.96
C LEU A 13 16.00 17.50 -1.65
N ALA A 14 15.57 17.51 -2.92
CA ALA A 14 15.38 16.29 -3.70
C ALA A 14 16.68 15.49 -3.91
N ASP A 15 17.83 16.16 -3.90
CA ASP A 15 19.16 15.57 -4.11
C ASP A 15 19.80 15.06 -2.80
N GLN A 16 19.30 15.46 -1.62
CA GLN A 16 19.86 15.11 -0.31
C GLN A 16 19.37 13.78 0.28
N GLY A 17 18.73 12.93 -0.53
CA GLY A 17 18.45 11.53 -0.17
C GLY A 17 17.16 11.28 0.63
N PRO A 18 16.92 10.04 1.09
CA PRO A 18 15.61 9.57 1.60
C PRO A 18 15.10 10.30 2.84
N ALA A 19 15.99 10.75 3.73
CA ALA A 19 15.64 11.36 5.01
C ALA A 19 14.90 12.70 4.87
N LEU A 20 15.09 13.42 3.77
CA LEU A 20 14.49 14.73 3.51
C LEU A 20 13.29 14.67 2.55
N ARG A 21 12.93 13.48 2.05
CA ARG A 21 11.79 13.30 1.12
C ARG A 21 10.44 13.58 1.75
N ALA A 22 10.29 13.35 3.05
CA ALA A 22 9.06 13.68 3.78
C ALA A 22 8.83 15.20 3.82
N ALA A 23 9.84 15.96 4.24
CA ALA A 23 9.80 17.42 4.26
C ALA A 23 9.60 18.00 2.84
N LEU A 24 10.30 17.45 1.83
CA LEU A 24 10.11 17.83 0.44
C LEU A 24 8.66 17.59 -0.02
N ALA A 25 8.08 16.43 0.28
CA ALA A 25 6.72 16.10 -0.14
C ALA A 25 5.70 17.04 0.50
N GLU A 26 5.84 17.36 1.79
CA GLU A 26 4.95 18.28 2.50
C GLU A 26 5.04 19.72 1.94
N GLU A 27 6.26 20.22 1.68
CA GLU A 27 6.49 21.56 1.10
C GLU A 27 5.98 21.68 -0.35
N VAL A 28 6.18 20.65 -1.17
CA VAL A 28 5.68 20.66 -2.56
C VAL A 28 4.15 20.53 -2.58
N ALA A 29 3.56 19.75 -1.67
CA ALA A 29 2.10 19.67 -1.53
C ALA A 29 1.50 21.02 -1.12
N GLU A 30 2.15 21.75 -0.19
CA GLU A 30 1.73 23.09 0.18
C GLU A 30 1.80 24.05 -1.01
N LEU A 31 2.93 24.07 -1.73
CA LEU A 31 3.10 24.90 -2.93
C LEU A 31 2.03 24.63 -3.99
N LEU A 32 1.68 23.36 -4.25
CA LEU A 32 0.66 23.00 -5.23
C LEU A 32 -0.76 23.38 -4.80
N THR A 33 -1.03 23.34 -3.49
CA THR A 33 -2.31 23.74 -2.90
C THR A 33 -2.46 25.26 -2.90
N GLN A 34 -1.38 26.00 -2.67
CA GLN A 34 -1.33 27.46 -2.64
C GLN A 34 -0.44 27.99 -3.76
N TRP A 35 -0.80 27.66 -5.01
CA TRP A 35 0.03 27.99 -6.16
C TRP A 35 0.13 29.51 -6.35
N PRO A 36 1.34 30.10 -6.28
CA PRO A 36 1.49 31.55 -6.40
C PRO A 36 1.21 32.03 -7.83
N SER A 37 0.61 33.21 -7.97
CA SER A 37 0.23 33.79 -9.27
C SER A 37 1.43 34.23 -10.13
N ASP A 38 2.61 34.36 -9.53
CA ASP A 38 3.88 34.68 -10.19
C ASP A 38 4.60 33.45 -10.76
N TYR A 39 4.06 32.24 -10.57
CA TYR A 39 4.61 31.01 -11.11
C TYR A 39 3.92 30.62 -12.42
N PRO A 40 4.69 30.25 -13.46
CA PRO A 40 4.11 29.76 -14.70
C PRO A 40 3.48 28.37 -14.53
N ASP A 41 2.32 28.15 -15.15
CA ASP A 41 1.60 26.86 -15.10
C ASP A 41 2.42 25.68 -15.61
N SER A 42 3.39 25.93 -16.50
CA SER A 42 4.31 24.91 -16.99
C SER A 42 5.19 24.30 -15.89
N MET A 43 5.45 25.04 -14.80
CA MET A 43 6.17 24.51 -13.63
C MET A 43 5.28 23.66 -12.73
N ARG A 44 3.95 23.86 -12.76
CA ARG A 44 3.01 23.11 -11.93
C ARG A 44 3.13 21.61 -12.17
N GLY A 45 3.19 21.20 -13.45
CA GLY A 45 3.36 19.80 -13.82
C GLY A 45 4.68 19.18 -13.33
N VAL A 46 5.76 19.96 -13.27
CA VAL A 46 7.06 19.51 -12.74
C VAL A 46 6.97 19.29 -11.22
N CYS A 47 6.34 20.22 -10.50
CA CYS A 47 6.09 20.08 -9.07
C CYS A 47 5.16 18.89 -8.76
N GLU A 48 4.10 18.66 -9.56
CA GLU A 48 3.25 17.48 -9.43
C GLU A 48 4.05 16.19 -9.59
N ALA A 49 4.93 16.10 -10.61
CA ALA A 49 5.78 14.93 -10.82
C ALA A 49 6.80 14.73 -9.68
N LEU A 50 7.36 15.81 -9.15
CA LEU A 50 8.27 15.77 -8.01
C LEU A 50 7.57 15.26 -6.74
N LEU A 51 6.37 15.77 -6.46
CA LEU A 51 5.55 15.28 -5.36
C LEU A 51 5.18 13.82 -5.56
N ALA A 52 4.83 13.41 -6.78
CA ALA A 52 4.49 12.02 -7.08
C ALA A 52 5.65 11.06 -6.84
N LYS A 53 6.88 11.50 -7.14
CA LYS A 53 8.08 10.73 -6.85
C LYS A 53 8.36 10.68 -5.35
N ALA A 54 8.31 11.82 -4.66
CA ALA A 54 8.56 11.89 -3.22
C ALA A 54 7.53 11.08 -2.42
N ALA A 55 6.25 11.15 -2.77
CA ALA A 55 5.15 10.45 -2.10
C ALA A 55 5.27 8.91 -2.16
N ARG A 56 6.00 8.36 -3.15
CA ARG A 56 6.29 6.91 -3.23
C ARG A 56 7.36 6.46 -2.24
N ASP A 57 8.25 7.37 -1.86
CA ASP A 57 9.44 7.07 -1.06
C ASP A 57 9.25 7.40 0.44
N VAL A 58 8.13 7.99 0.83
CA VAL A 58 7.81 8.32 2.23
C VAL A 58 7.00 7.21 2.91
N ASP A 59 7.08 7.16 4.24
CA ASP A 59 6.33 6.22 5.05
C ASP A 59 4.79 6.42 4.96
N ALA A 60 4.05 5.44 5.47
CA ALA A 60 2.58 5.46 5.44
C ALA A 60 1.98 6.61 6.25
N ALA A 61 2.61 7.00 7.37
CA ALA A 61 2.12 8.09 8.22
C ALA A 61 2.19 9.44 7.50
N THR A 62 3.29 9.70 6.80
CA THR A 62 3.51 10.90 5.99
C THR A 62 2.58 10.92 4.78
N ARG A 63 2.41 9.78 4.10
CA ARG A 63 1.41 9.66 3.03
C ARG A 63 -0.01 9.96 3.49
N ALA A 64 -0.40 9.51 4.69
CA ALA A 64 -1.71 9.82 5.26
C ALA A 64 -1.88 11.32 5.52
N ARG A 65 -0.84 12.01 6.03
CA ARG A 65 -0.87 13.48 6.18
C ARG A 65 -1.02 14.19 4.84
N LEU A 66 -0.28 13.76 3.81
CA LEU A 66 -0.42 14.31 2.45
C LEU A 66 -1.83 14.12 1.87
N ARG A 67 -2.49 12.99 2.14
CA ARG A 67 -3.91 12.79 1.76
C ARG A 67 -4.84 13.80 2.39
N VAL A 68 -4.67 14.06 3.69
CA VAL A 68 -5.47 15.06 4.40
C VAL A 68 -5.23 16.46 3.84
N GLN A 69 -3.96 16.80 3.58
CA GLN A 69 -3.58 18.10 3.03
C GLN A 69 -4.14 18.33 1.62
N LEU A 70 -4.14 17.30 0.77
CA LEU A 70 -4.64 17.37 -0.61
C LEU A 70 -6.15 17.08 -0.72
N TYR A 71 -6.86 16.94 0.40
CA TYR A 71 -8.29 16.60 0.39
C TYR A 71 -9.15 17.64 -0.34
N SER A 72 -8.73 18.91 -0.34
CA SER A 72 -9.40 20.00 -1.05
C SER A 72 -9.24 19.96 -2.57
N ASP A 73 -8.30 19.16 -3.11
CA ASP A 73 -8.07 18.98 -4.54
C ASP A 73 -7.94 17.48 -4.88
N PRO A 74 -9.08 16.77 -5.02
CA PRO A 74 -9.09 15.32 -5.24
C PRO A 74 -8.45 14.91 -6.57
N ASP A 75 -8.48 15.77 -7.59
CA ASP A 75 -7.85 15.51 -8.88
C ASP A 75 -6.33 15.56 -8.74
N LEU A 76 -5.80 16.57 -8.04
CA LEU A 76 -4.37 16.64 -7.71
C LEU A 76 -3.95 15.43 -6.87
N ALA A 77 -4.71 15.11 -5.82
CA ALA A 77 -4.45 13.95 -4.96
C ALA A 77 -4.36 12.65 -5.78
N GLY A 78 -5.26 12.46 -6.74
CA GLY A 78 -5.27 11.30 -7.64
C GLY A 78 -4.08 11.23 -8.60
N ARG A 79 -3.48 12.38 -8.97
CA ARG A 79 -2.29 12.43 -9.84
C ARG A 79 -0.99 12.21 -9.08
N VAL A 80 -0.88 12.74 -7.86
CA VAL A 80 0.40 12.80 -7.13
C VAL A 80 0.53 11.74 -6.06
N LEU A 81 -0.55 11.27 -5.44
CA LEU A 81 -0.43 10.22 -4.45
C LEU A 81 -0.40 8.87 -5.13
N PRO A 82 0.49 7.95 -4.71
CA PRO A 82 0.39 6.58 -5.17
C PRO A 82 -0.99 6.06 -4.81
N ARG A 83 -1.69 5.48 -5.80
CA ARG A 83 -2.81 4.59 -5.53
C ARG A 83 -2.26 3.54 -4.57
N GLU A 84 -2.77 3.50 -3.34
CA GLU A 84 -2.41 2.44 -2.42
C GLU A 84 -2.85 1.15 -3.10
N SER A 85 -1.87 0.30 -3.45
CA SER A 85 -2.23 -1.05 -3.84
C SER A 85 -2.87 -1.67 -2.60
N MET A 86 -4.00 -2.34 -2.78
CA MET A 86 -4.67 -3.06 -1.71
C MET A 86 -3.67 -3.97 -0.95
N THR A 87 -2.69 -4.50 -1.66
CA THR A 87 -1.56 -5.26 -1.13
C THR A 87 -0.67 -4.47 -0.16
N GLN A 88 -0.36 -3.19 -0.44
CA GLN A 88 0.39 -2.36 0.51
C GLN A 88 -0.43 -2.06 1.76
N ALA A 89 -1.73 -1.76 1.60
CA ALA A 89 -2.62 -1.56 2.75
C ALA A 89 -2.64 -2.80 3.64
N LEU A 90 -2.81 -4.00 3.06
CA LEU A 90 -2.75 -5.28 3.77
C LEU A 90 -1.46 -5.47 4.59
N ILE A 91 -0.30 -5.21 4.00
CA ILE A 91 0.99 -5.39 4.68
C ILE A 91 1.15 -4.40 5.84
N GLU A 92 0.75 -3.15 5.65
CA GLU A 92 0.80 -2.14 6.71
C GLU A 92 -0.16 -2.47 7.86
N THR A 93 -1.37 -2.94 7.55
CA THR A 93 -2.32 -3.42 8.56
C THR A 93 -1.77 -4.63 9.31
N ALA A 94 -1.18 -5.60 8.61
CA ALA A 94 -0.54 -6.76 9.23
C ALA A 94 0.62 -6.37 10.16
N ARG A 95 1.41 -5.34 9.79
CA ARG A 95 2.50 -4.83 10.63
C ARG A 95 2.00 -4.17 11.91
N ARG A 96 0.85 -3.51 11.87
CA ARG A 96 0.22 -2.86 13.05
C ARG A 96 -0.46 -3.88 13.97
N GLY A 97 -0.87 -5.02 13.44
CA GLY A 97 -1.52 -6.09 14.21
C GLY A 97 -3.02 -5.87 14.48
N GLU A 98 -3.62 -4.80 13.94
CA GLU A 98 -5.02 -4.44 14.15
C GLU A 98 -5.73 -4.29 12.80
N GLY A 99 -6.98 -4.78 12.69
CA GLY A 99 -7.83 -4.61 11.51
C GLY A 99 -7.42 -5.46 10.28
N LEU A 100 -6.51 -6.43 10.44
CA LEU A 100 -6.04 -7.24 9.31
C LEU A 100 -7.15 -8.08 8.69
N ALA A 101 -8.05 -8.64 9.50
CA ALA A 101 -9.18 -9.42 9.02
C ALA A 101 -10.07 -8.61 8.07
N ASP A 102 -10.41 -7.37 8.45
CA ASP A 102 -11.29 -6.49 7.66
C ASP A 102 -10.64 -6.10 6.32
N THR A 103 -9.35 -5.71 6.35
CA THR A 103 -8.61 -5.38 5.12
C THR A 103 -8.45 -6.61 4.23
N LEU A 104 -8.25 -7.79 4.81
CA LEU A 104 -8.15 -9.06 4.09
C LEU A 104 -9.49 -9.45 3.46
N ALA A 105 -10.59 -9.34 4.19
CA ALA A 105 -11.95 -9.57 3.70
C ALA A 105 -12.23 -8.70 2.46
N GLN A 106 -11.95 -7.39 2.56
CA GLN A 106 -12.11 -6.45 1.45
C GLN A 106 -11.21 -6.79 0.26
N SER A 107 -9.94 -7.12 0.50
CA SER A 107 -8.99 -7.43 -0.57
C SER A 107 -9.33 -8.72 -1.30
N LEU A 108 -9.86 -9.71 -0.59
CA LEU A 108 -10.21 -11.01 -1.14
C LEU A 108 -11.65 -11.05 -1.65
N GLY A 109 -12.50 -10.09 -1.27
CA GLY A 109 -13.93 -10.07 -1.56
C GLY A 109 -14.69 -11.19 -0.84
N VAL A 110 -14.28 -11.54 0.39
CA VAL A 110 -14.92 -12.56 1.24
C VAL A 110 -15.50 -11.89 2.49
N ASP A 111 -16.33 -12.60 3.26
CA ASP A 111 -16.82 -12.09 4.56
C ASP A 111 -15.73 -12.12 5.65
N ASP A 112 -16.00 -11.37 6.72
CA ASP A 112 -15.10 -11.26 7.88
C ASP A 112 -14.85 -12.64 8.52
N LYS A 113 -15.85 -13.53 8.55
CA LYS A 113 -15.73 -14.86 9.13
C LYS A 113 -14.72 -15.72 8.37
N MET A 114 -14.76 -15.70 7.05
CA MET A 114 -13.83 -16.39 6.17
C MET A 114 -12.44 -15.77 6.26
N ALA A 115 -12.33 -14.44 6.33
CA ALA A 115 -11.04 -13.77 6.52
C ALA A 115 -10.39 -14.19 7.85
N ILE A 116 -11.15 -14.28 8.93
CA ILE A 116 -10.68 -14.81 10.23
C ILE A 116 -10.23 -16.27 10.08
N GLN A 117 -11.02 -17.13 9.44
CA GLN A 117 -10.66 -18.53 9.20
C GLN A 117 -9.35 -18.68 8.40
N ILE A 118 -9.13 -17.83 7.40
CA ILE A 118 -7.89 -17.82 6.60
C ILE A 118 -6.69 -17.43 7.46
N LEU A 119 -6.84 -16.47 8.37
CA LEU A 119 -5.77 -16.02 9.28
C LEU A 119 -5.49 -17.03 10.40
N ASP A 120 -6.53 -17.71 10.89
CA ASP A 120 -6.46 -18.72 11.95
C ASP A 120 -5.95 -20.09 11.47
N ASP A 121 -5.83 -20.31 10.15
CA ASP A 121 -5.19 -21.51 9.60
C ASP A 121 -3.70 -21.59 9.98
N GLU A 122 -3.39 -22.54 10.87
CA GLU A 122 -2.04 -22.77 11.38
C GLU A 122 -1.06 -23.28 10.34
N THR A 123 -1.55 -23.87 9.25
CA THR A 123 -0.70 -24.35 8.16
C THR A 123 -0.30 -23.21 7.23
N GLY A 124 -1.04 -22.09 7.24
CA GLY A 124 -0.88 -20.98 6.30
C GLY A 124 -1.26 -21.32 4.86
N ALA A 125 -1.81 -22.51 4.60
CA ALA A 125 -2.22 -22.95 3.28
C ALA A 125 -3.42 -22.15 2.77
N ALA A 126 -4.39 -21.83 3.63
CA ALA A 126 -5.54 -21.00 3.31
C ALA A 126 -5.10 -19.60 2.89
N LEU A 127 -4.15 -18.99 3.62
CA LEU A 127 -3.59 -17.69 3.25
C LEU A 127 -2.84 -17.75 1.92
N ALA A 128 -2.09 -18.81 1.67
CA ALA A 128 -1.37 -19.01 0.41
C ALA A 128 -2.34 -19.11 -0.78
N VAL A 129 -3.38 -19.94 -0.64
CA VAL A 129 -4.46 -20.11 -1.63
C VAL A 129 -5.21 -18.80 -1.87
N ALA A 130 -5.58 -18.09 -0.80
CA ALA A 130 -6.28 -16.82 -0.87
C ALA A 130 -5.48 -15.76 -1.63
N CYS A 131 -4.23 -15.55 -1.23
CA CYS A 131 -3.33 -14.59 -1.86
C CYS A 131 -3.08 -14.95 -3.33
N LYS A 132 -2.83 -16.23 -3.63
CA LYS A 132 -2.59 -16.66 -5.01
C LYS A 132 -3.82 -16.48 -5.89
N GLY A 133 -5.00 -16.86 -5.40
CA GLY A 133 -6.27 -16.69 -6.12
C GLY A 133 -6.65 -15.23 -6.34
N ALA A 134 -6.21 -14.33 -5.45
CA ALA A 134 -6.36 -12.88 -5.58
C ALA A 134 -5.24 -12.22 -6.40
N ASN A 135 -4.33 -13.00 -6.97
CA ASN A 135 -3.17 -12.53 -7.73
C ASN A 135 -2.23 -11.61 -6.92
N ILE A 136 -2.15 -11.83 -5.60
CA ILE A 136 -1.16 -11.19 -4.73
C ILE A 136 0.20 -11.84 -4.98
N GLU A 137 1.21 -11.01 -5.24
CA GLU A 137 2.55 -11.48 -5.57
C GLU A 137 3.24 -12.20 -4.40
N ARG A 138 4.16 -13.11 -4.73
CA ARG A 138 4.97 -13.89 -3.78
C ARG A 138 5.57 -13.01 -2.67
N ALA A 139 6.16 -11.87 -3.02
CA ALA A 139 6.83 -10.99 -2.06
C ALA A 139 5.85 -10.43 -1.00
N ALA A 140 4.64 -10.06 -1.43
CA ALA A 140 3.60 -9.56 -0.54
C ALA A 140 3.04 -10.68 0.34
N PHE A 141 2.79 -11.85 -0.23
CA PHE A 141 2.39 -13.02 0.54
C PHE A 141 3.43 -13.39 1.61
N SER A 142 4.73 -13.41 1.27
CA SER A 142 5.79 -13.70 2.23
C SER A 142 5.81 -12.71 3.40
N ALA A 143 5.60 -11.42 3.12
CA ALA A 143 5.49 -10.41 4.17
C ALA A 143 4.28 -10.68 5.07
N LEU A 144 3.11 -10.96 4.49
CA LEU A 144 1.89 -11.27 5.25
C LEU A 144 2.07 -12.53 6.11
N ALA A 145 2.59 -13.62 5.54
CA ALA A 145 2.81 -14.89 6.24
C ALA A 145 3.74 -14.76 7.47
N LEU A 146 4.70 -13.84 7.42
CA LEU A 146 5.62 -13.56 8.54
C LEU A 146 5.01 -12.61 9.57
N LEU A 147 4.22 -11.63 9.12
CA LEU A 147 3.60 -10.63 9.99
C LEU A 147 2.36 -11.14 10.74
N THR A 148 1.61 -12.07 10.15
CA THR A 148 0.40 -12.61 10.77
C THR A 148 0.69 -13.54 11.94
N ARG A 149 1.88 -14.14 11.99
CA ARG A 149 2.29 -15.06 13.06
C ARG A 149 3.75 -14.84 13.50
N PRO A 150 4.01 -13.73 14.22
CA PRO A 150 5.33 -13.49 14.80
C PRO A 150 5.62 -14.57 15.85
N GLY A 151 6.67 -15.37 15.65
CA GLY A 151 7.07 -16.45 16.56
C GLY A 151 6.92 -17.87 16.01
N ARG A 152 6.43 -18.04 14.78
CA ARG A 152 6.47 -19.34 14.08
C ARG A 152 7.92 -19.78 13.89
N ASP A 153 8.20 -21.05 14.16
CA ASP A 153 9.51 -21.66 13.89
C ASP A 153 9.88 -21.56 12.39
N ARG A 154 11.18 -21.48 12.12
CA ARG A 154 11.74 -21.31 10.78
C ARG A 154 11.35 -22.43 9.82
N ILE A 155 11.25 -23.68 10.27
CA ILE A 155 10.82 -24.80 9.41
C ILE A 155 9.39 -24.60 8.94
N HIS A 156 8.50 -24.25 9.88
CA HIS A 156 7.09 -23.97 9.58
C HIS A 156 6.92 -22.72 8.72
N ALA A 157 7.75 -21.69 8.92
CA ALA A 157 7.74 -20.50 8.08
C ALA A 157 8.08 -20.85 6.62
N PHE A 158 9.10 -21.68 6.37
CA PHE A 158 9.43 -22.12 5.02
C PHE A 158 8.34 -22.99 4.39
N ALA A 159 7.73 -23.90 5.16
CA ALA A 159 6.63 -24.74 4.66
C ALA A 159 5.44 -23.91 4.15
N VAL A 160 5.10 -22.82 4.84
CA VAL A 160 4.05 -21.86 4.42
C VAL A 160 4.44 -21.16 3.12
N LEU A 161 5.72 -20.79 2.98
CA LEU A 161 6.23 -20.15 1.77
C LEU A 161 6.20 -21.09 0.55
N ASP A 162 6.51 -22.36 0.76
CA ASP A 162 6.46 -23.39 -0.28
C ASP A 162 5.02 -23.71 -0.68
N ALA A 163 4.05 -23.67 0.25
CA ALA A 163 2.64 -23.87 -0.06
C ALA A 163 2.15 -22.89 -1.15
N PHE A 164 2.60 -21.63 -1.10
CA PHE A 164 2.27 -20.65 -2.13
C PHE A 164 2.82 -21.00 -3.50
N ASP A 165 4.05 -21.52 -3.59
CA ASP A 165 4.62 -21.90 -4.89
C ASP A 165 3.94 -23.15 -5.46
N ASN A 166 3.60 -24.11 -4.60
CA ASN A 166 3.07 -25.41 -4.99
C ASN A 166 1.59 -25.39 -5.40
N VAL A 167 0.78 -24.46 -4.89
CA VAL A 167 -0.64 -24.38 -5.26
C VAL A 167 -0.79 -23.90 -6.71
N PRO A 168 -1.46 -24.63 -7.63
CA PRO A 168 -1.73 -24.13 -8.98
C PRO A 168 -2.64 -22.89 -8.99
N MET A 169 -2.37 -21.93 -9.87
CA MET A 169 -3.18 -20.70 -9.98
C MET A 169 -4.66 -20.98 -10.27
N SER A 170 -4.93 -21.97 -11.13
CA SER A 170 -6.29 -22.41 -11.48
C SER A 170 -7.05 -22.96 -10.26
N GLU A 171 -6.35 -23.71 -9.40
CA GLU A 171 -6.91 -24.24 -8.17
C GLU A 171 -7.17 -23.12 -7.17
N ALA A 172 -6.19 -22.24 -6.95
CA ALA A 172 -6.34 -21.11 -6.04
C ALA A 172 -7.52 -20.21 -6.42
N THR A 173 -7.66 -19.90 -7.71
CA THR A 173 -8.76 -19.09 -8.24
C THR A 173 -10.11 -19.77 -8.03
N ARG A 174 -10.18 -21.10 -8.22
CA ARG A 174 -11.41 -21.89 -8.03
C ARG A 174 -11.82 -21.93 -6.55
N VAL A 175 -10.88 -22.17 -5.64
CA VAL A 175 -11.16 -22.21 -4.20
C VAL A 175 -11.63 -20.86 -3.69
N LEU A 176 -10.91 -19.78 -4.05
CA LEU A 176 -11.29 -18.43 -3.66
C LEU A 176 -12.68 -18.05 -4.20
N ARG A 177 -13.02 -18.44 -5.44
CA ARG A 177 -14.36 -18.25 -5.99
C ARG A 177 -15.42 -18.97 -5.15
N GLY A 178 -15.19 -20.22 -4.78
CA GLY A 178 -16.11 -20.97 -3.93
C GLY A 178 -16.36 -20.31 -2.57
N TRP A 179 -15.33 -19.70 -1.97
CA TRP A 179 -15.49 -18.93 -0.74
C TRP A 179 -16.38 -17.69 -0.92
N ARG A 180 -16.22 -16.97 -2.03
CA ARG A 180 -17.06 -15.81 -2.37
C ARG A 180 -18.52 -16.21 -2.64
N GLU A 181 -18.73 -17.35 -3.30
CA GLU A 181 -20.07 -17.85 -3.64
C GLU A 181 -20.82 -18.36 -2.40
N ASN A 182 -20.13 -19.03 -1.47
CA ASN A 182 -20.72 -19.48 -0.21
C ASN A 182 -21.20 -18.33 0.68
N GLN A 183 -20.58 -17.15 0.57
CA GLN A 183 -21.04 -15.93 1.24
C GLN A 183 -22.38 -15.43 0.68
N ALA A 184 -22.59 -15.51 -0.63
CA ALA A 184 -23.81 -15.04 -1.28
C ALA A 184 -25.04 -15.93 -1.00
N ALA A 185 -24.81 -17.15 -0.51
CA ALA A 185 -25.85 -18.13 -0.21
C ALA A 185 -26.23 -18.20 1.29
N ALA A 186 -25.52 -17.47 2.16
CA ALA A 186 -25.72 -17.41 3.62
C ALA A 186 -26.41 -16.11 4.04
#